data_AF-A0A820H4G2-F1
#
_entry.id   AF-A0A820H4G2-F1
#
_cell.length_a   1.000
_cell.length_b   1.000
_cell.length_c   1.000
_cell.angle_alpha   90.00
_cell.angle_beta   90.00
_cell.angle_gamma   90.00
#
_symmetry.space_group_name_H-M   'P 1'
#
loop_
_entity.id
_entity.type
_entity.pdbx_description
1 polymer ?
#
loop_
_entity_poly.entity_id
_entity_poly.type
_entity_poly.pdbx_seq_one_letter_code
_entity_poly.pdbx_strand_id
1 'polypeptide(L)'
;VIVEDCLSVLLNLLKNNTSNQSYFRESSFIRRLVDCFELNSIGDKHWSTQKGTNVHLLLQVIRILVSPTNSNQNIVACQRTVSQCGLLHRLCVMLTLTSIPADVLAETINTIGDIIRGNTDNQQFFGSVMNSTGDVQQPILLSLLYTMITAEKQSFPLRISILYCFQCYLYKNDYGKSMIIQTLLPQTENVTNQYTFGHLLIIGFLSKDTVASWCSSIALAHLIADNQHFKEAILKVVLAVDQSQSGTKSLMEISIDLLENVYL
;
A
#
# COMPACT_ATOMS: atom_id res chain seq x y z
N VAL A 1 -9.50 15.02 23.62
CA VAL A 1 -10.34 14.59 24.74
C VAL A 1 -11.79 14.42 24.29
N ILE A 2 -12.67 15.44 24.25
CA ILE A 2 -14.10 15.21 23.88
C ILE A 2 -14.27 14.48 22.53
N VAL A 3 -13.56 14.90 21.49
CA VAL A 3 -13.61 14.24 20.16
C VAL A 3 -13.13 12.78 20.22
N GLU A 4 -12.07 12.53 20.99
CA GLU A 4 -11.51 11.20 21.20
C GLU A 4 -12.50 10.26 21.90
N ASP A 5 -13.18 10.77 22.93
CA ASP A 5 -14.22 10.02 23.66
C ASP A 5 -15.39 9.68 22.74
N CYS A 6 -15.86 10.65 21.94
CA CYS A 6 -16.93 10.43 20.98
C CYS A 6 -16.56 9.39 19.91
N LEU A 7 -15.33 9.44 19.39
CA LEU A 7 -14.84 8.47 18.41
C LEU A 7 -14.68 7.08 19.05
N SER A 8 -14.23 7.00 20.30
CA SER A 8 -14.12 5.74 21.04
C SER A 8 -15.48 5.08 21.25
N VAL A 9 -16.51 5.87 21.59
CA VAL A 9 -17.90 5.38 21.66
C VAL A 9 -18.37 4.90 20.29
N LEU A 10 -18.10 5.67 19.22
CA LEU A 10 -18.48 5.27 17.87
C LEU A 10 -17.82 3.95 17.43
N LEU A 11 -16.54 3.76 17.73
CA LEU A 11 -15.83 2.50 17.46
C LEU A 11 -16.50 1.33 18.19
N ASN A 12 -16.87 1.51 19.46
CA ASN A 12 -17.56 0.48 20.24
C ASN A 12 -18.94 0.14 19.68
N LEU A 13 -19.65 1.11 19.10
CA LEU A 13 -20.94 0.88 18.45
C LEU A 13 -20.81 0.10 17.14
N LEU A 14 -19.72 0.28 16.39
CA LEU A 14 -19.53 -0.30 15.06
C LEU A 14 -18.78 -1.64 15.07
N LYS A 15 -17.86 -1.83 16.03
CA LYS A 15 -16.99 -3.01 16.09
C LYS A 15 -17.83 -4.28 16.25
N ASN A 16 -17.64 -5.23 15.34
CA ASN A 16 -18.34 -6.51 15.32
C ASN A 16 -19.88 -6.40 15.31
N ASN A 17 -20.43 -5.27 14.85
CA ASN A 17 -21.88 -5.05 14.79
C ASN A 17 -22.33 -4.72 13.37
N THR A 18 -22.64 -5.76 12.58
CA THR A 18 -23.02 -5.63 11.16
C THR A 18 -24.26 -4.76 10.95
N SER A 19 -25.24 -4.80 11.86
CA SER A 19 -26.44 -3.97 11.78
C SER A 19 -26.09 -2.49 11.92
N ASN A 20 -25.27 -2.13 12.92
CA ASN A 20 -24.83 -0.74 13.11
C ASN A 20 -23.95 -0.26 11.97
N GLN A 21 -23.07 -1.10 11.42
CA GLN A 21 -22.26 -0.76 10.24
C GLN A 21 -23.14 -0.46 9.01
N SER A 22 -24.17 -1.29 8.77
CA SER A 22 -25.10 -1.09 7.66
C SER A 22 -25.92 0.19 7.86
N TYR A 23 -26.46 0.41 9.06
CA TYR A 23 -27.16 1.64 9.41
C TYR A 23 -26.30 2.88 9.25
N PHE A 24 -25.03 2.81 9.66
CA PHE A 24 -24.08 3.91 9.53
C PHE A 24 -23.82 4.27 8.06
N ARG A 25 -23.69 3.27 7.20
CA ARG A 25 -23.57 3.46 5.74
C ARG A 25 -24.84 4.06 5.14
N GLU A 26 -25.99 3.45 5.40
CA GLU A 26 -27.28 3.83 4.79
C GLU A 26 -27.76 5.22 5.22
N SER A 27 -27.43 5.62 6.44
CA SER A 27 -27.68 6.96 6.96
C SER A 27 -26.69 8.01 6.47
N SER A 28 -25.84 7.68 5.48
CA SER A 28 -24.84 8.57 4.88
C SER A 28 -23.80 9.12 5.87
N PHE A 29 -23.57 8.47 7.01
CA PHE A 29 -22.59 8.95 7.99
C PHE A 29 -21.14 8.77 7.54
N ILE A 30 -20.85 7.85 6.62
CA ILE A 30 -19.52 7.72 5.99
C ILE A 30 -19.12 9.03 5.29
N ARG A 31 -20.06 9.68 4.59
CA ARG A 31 -19.79 10.95 3.89
C ARG A 31 -19.37 12.05 4.85
N ARG A 32 -19.92 12.07 6.06
CA ARG A 32 -19.57 13.07 7.10
C ARG A 32 -18.13 12.94 7.60
N LEU A 33 -17.50 11.77 7.42
CA LEU A 33 -16.10 11.58 7.77
C LEU A 33 -15.17 12.36 6.83
N VAL A 34 -15.60 12.65 5.59
CA VAL A 34 -14.77 13.36 4.59
C VAL A 34 -14.33 14.73 5.12
N ASP A 35 -15.25 15.44 5.77
CA ASP A 35 -15.00 16.78 6.33
C ASP A 35 -13.96 16.74 7.47
N CYS A 36 -13.81 15.59 8.14
CA CYS A 36 -12.77 15.40 9.15
C CYS A 36 -11.36 15.26 8.56
N PHE A 37 -11.24 15.06 7.24
CA PHE A 37 -9.96 14.93 6.54
C PHE A 37 -9.63 16.13 5.65
N GLU A 38 -10.12 17.32 5.99
CA GLU A 38 -9.83 18.51 5.20
C GLU A 38 -8.35 18.91 5.22
N LEU A 39 -7.78 19.28 4.06
CA LEU A 39 -6.35 19.60 3.91
C LEU A 39 -5.91 20.80 4.76
N ASN A 40 -6.79 21.79 4.95
CA ASN A 40 -6.50 22.92 5.83
C ASN A 40 -6.34 22.47 7.29
N SER A 41 -6.97 21.36 7.66
CA SER A 41 -6.87 20.77 8.98
C SER A 41 -5.77 19.71 9.08
N ILE A 42 -5.32 19.08 7.99
CA ILE A 42 -4.33 17.98 8.03
C ILE A 42 -2.93 18.42 7.56
N GLY A 43 -2.85 19.43 6.71
CA GLY A 43 -1.61 20.00 6.18
C GLY A 43 -0.86 20.92 7.13
N ASP A 44 -1.33 21.08 8.38
CA ASP A 44 -0.60 21.85 9.39
C ASP A 44 0.83 21.31 9.55
N LYS A 45 1.80 22.21 9.62
CA LYS A 45 3.21 21.85 9.89
C LYS A 45 3.41 21.29 11.30
N HIS A 46 2.51 21.60 12.22
CA HIS A 46 2.59 21.18 13.62
C HIS A 46 1.38 20.35 14.01
N TRP A 47 1.63 19.08 14.33
CA TRP A 47 0.61 18.16 14.85
C TRP A 47 0.70 18.11 16.37
N SER A 48 -0.42 18.36 17.05
CA SER A 48 -0.54 18.02 18.46
C SER A 48 -0.77 16.52 18.62
N THR A 49 -0.32 15.95 19.74
CA THR A 49 -0.57 14.54 20.09
C THR A 49 -2.06 14.19 20.04
N GLN A 50 -2.91 15.12 20.51
CA GLN A 50 -4.35 14.96 20.48
C GLN A 50 -4.92 14.86 19.06
N LYS A 51 -4.41 15.68 18.13
CA LYS A 51 -4.84 15.66 16.73
C LYS A 51 -4.45 14.33 16.06
N GLY A 52 -3.22 13.87 16.28
CA GLY A 52 -2.77 12.56 15.81
C GLY A 52 -3.68 11.43 16.31
N THR A 53 -4.00 11.45 17.60
CA THR A 53 -4.91 10.48 18.23
C THR A 53 -6.30 10.49 17.60
N ASN A 54 -6.90 11.68 17.41
CA ASN A 54 -8.23 11.80 16.81
C ASN A 54 -8.25 11.27 15.36
N VAL A 55 -7.23 11.59 14.56
CA VAL A 55 -7.12 11.10 13.18
C VAL A 55 -6.92 9.59 13.16
N HIS A 56 -6.12 9.04 14.06
CA HIS A 56 -5.95 7.60 14.19
C HIS A 56 -7.29 6.89 14.47
N LEU A 57 -8.11 7.41 15.40
CA LEU A 57 -9.43 6.84 15.68
C LEU A 57 -10.40 6.98 14.49
N LEU A 58 -10.37 8.09 13.75
CA LEU A 58 -11.15 8.27 12.53
C LEU A 58 -10.78 7.23 11.46
N LEU A 59 -9.49 6.98 11.26
CA LEU A 59 -9.00 5.93 10.36
C LEU A 59 -9.50 4.55 10.80
N GLN A 60 -9.46 4.24 12.10
CA GLN A 60 -10.00 2.99 12.63
C GLN A 60 -11.51 2.82 12.38
N VAL A 61 -12.31 3.90 12.44
CA VAL A 61 -13.74 3.84 12.10
C VAL A 61 -13.91 3.36 10.65
N ILE A 62 -13.12 3.90 9.72
CA ILE A 62 -13.15 3.50 8.31
C ILE A 62 -12.76 2.03 8.18
N ARG A 63 -11.66 1.61 8.82
CA ARG A 63 -11.17 0.22 8.77
C ARG A 63 -12.18 -0.79 9.30
N ILE A 64 -12.96 -0.46 10.34
CA ILE A 64 -14.05 -1.33 10.83
C ILE A 64 -15.10 -1.56 9.74
N LEU A 65 -15.44 -0.54 8.97
CA LEU A 65 -16.49 -0.62 7.95
C LEU A 65 -16.07 -1.49 6.74
N VAL A 66 -14.78 -1.49 6.39
CA VAL A 66 -14.21 -2.26 5.27
C VAL A 66 -13.40 -3.47 5.73
N SER A 67 -13.53 -3.88 7.00
CA SER A 67 -12.72 -4.95 7.57
C SER A 67 -12.91 -6.29 6.85
N PRO A 68 -11.85 -7.05 6.53
CA PRO A 68 -11.95 -8.38 5.93
C PRO A 68 -12.73 -9.42 6.74
N THR A 69 -13.01 -9.15 8.03
CA THR A 69 -13.82 -10.03 8.90
C THR A 69 -15.33 -9.82 8.71
N ASN A 70 -15.75 -8.74 8.04
CA ASN A 70 -17.15 -8.48 7.72
C ASN A 70 -17.63 -9.40 6.57
N SER A 71 -18.94 -9.45 6.35
CA SER A 71 -19.48 -10.13 5.17
C SER A 71 -19.03 -9.44 3.88
N ASN A 72 -18.73 -10.23 2.84
CA ASN A 72 -18.24 -9.70 1.56
C ASN A 72 -19.20 -8.66 0.96
N GLN A 73 -20.51 -8.85 1.10
CA GLN A 73 -21.51 -7.87 0.65
C GLN A 73 -21.37 -6.52 1.37
N ASN A 74 -21.17 -6.55 2.70
CA ASN A 74 -20.99 -5.31 3.46
C ASN A 74 -19.67 -4.61 3.11
N ILE A 75 -18.58 -5.38 2.97
CA ILE A 75 -17.26 -4.86 2.58
C ILE A 75 -17.37 -4.09 1.26
N VAL A 76 -17.89 -4.74 0.20
CA VAL A 76 -18.00 -4.14 -1.14
C VAL A 76 -18.88 -2.89 -1.12
N ALA A 77 -20.00 -2.92 -0.39
CA ALA A 77 -20.89 -1.77 -0.26
C ALA A 77 -20.23 -0.59 0.46
N CYS A 78 -19.49 -0.84 1.54
CA CYS A 78 -18.74 0.17 2.27
C CYS A 78 -17.58 0.73 1.44
N GLN A 79 -16.76 -0.13 0.81
CA GLN A 79 -15.66 0.28 -0.08
C GLN A 79 -16.15 1.20 -1.21
N ARG A 80 -17.29 0.87 -1.82
CA ARG A 80 -17.93 1.71 -2.85
C ARG A 80 -18.38 3.05 -2.28
N THR A 81 -19.03 3.06 -1.12
CA THR A 81 -19.52 4.29 -0.49
C THR A 81 -18.37 5.22 -0.13
N VAL A 82 -17.28 4.68 0.44
CA VAL A 82 -16.05 5.41 0.79
C VAL A 82 -15.44 6.09 -0.44
N SER A 83 -15.41 5.40 -1.58
CA SER A 83 -14.89 5.99 -2.82
C SER A 83 -15.83 7.03 -3.42
N GLN A 84 -17.13 6.74 -3.47
CA GLN A 84 -18.13 7.65 -4.04
C GLN A 84 -18.27 8.97 -3.28
N CYS A 85 -18.06 8.98 -1.97
CA CYS A 85 -18.06 10.22 -1.20
C CYS A 85 -16.73 10.99 -1.26
N GLY A 86 -15.71 10.47 -1.96
CA GLY A 86 -14.40 11.11 -2.10
C GLY A 86 -13.43 10.85 -0.95
N LEU A 87 -13.78 9.99 0.01
CA LEU A 87 -12.93 9.71 1.17
C LEU A 87 -11.64 8.99 0.77
N LEU A 88 -11.70 8.00 -0.13
CA LEU A 88 -10.49 7.35 -0.68
C LEU A 88 -9.54 8.37 -1.32
N HIS A 89 -10.08 9.25 -2.17
CA HIS A 89 -9.29 10.33 -2.77
C HIS A 89 -8.64 11.21 -1.70
N ARG A 90 -9.37 11.57 -0.64
CA ARG A 90 -8.82 12.41 0.43
C ARG A 90 -7.68 11.75 1.17
N LEU A 91 -7.79 10.47 1.48
CA LEU A 91 -6.72 9.69 2.08
C LEU A 91 -5.49 9.58 1.15
N CYS A 92 -5.68 9.43 -0.16
CA CYS A 92 -4.57 9.44 -1.11
C CYS A 92 -3.82 10.77 -1.13
N VAL A 93 -4.53 11.91 -1.04
CA VAL A 93 -3.87 13.23 -0.93
C VAL A 93 -3.07 13.35 0.37
N MET A 94 -3.52 12.73 1.46
CA MET A 94 -2.72 12.72 2.70
C MET A 94 -1.34 12.11 2.50
N LEU A 95 -1.24 11.04 1.71
CA LEU A 95 0.05 10.38 1.42
C LEU A 95 1.06 11.29 0.71
N THR A 96 0.63 12.39 0.07
CA THR A 96 1.51 13.35 -0.60
C THR A 96 1.92 14.51 0.30
N LEU A 97 1.39 14.59 1.53
CA LEU A 97 1.71 15.65 2.48
C LEU A 97 2.99 15.32 3.26
N THR A 98 3.87 16.30 3.40
CA THR A 98 5.18 16.13 4.07
C THR A 98 5.13 16.27 5.59
N SER A 99 4.03 16.75 6.16
CA SER A 99 3.90 17.07 7.59
C SER A 99 3.17 16.02 8.43
N ILE A 100 2.79 14.88 7.84
CA ILE A 100 2.04 13.84 8.56
C ILE A 100 2.97 13.02 9.46
N PRO A 101 2.66 12.86 10.76
CA PRO A 101 3.38 11.96 11.65
C PRO A 101 3.46 10.53 11.11
N ALA A 102 4.60 9.85 11.32
CA ALA A 102 4.87 8.54 10.70
C ALA A 102 3.86 7.44 11.11
N ASP A 103 3.37 7.48 12.34
CA ASP A 103 2.34 6.58 12.87
C ASP A 103 0.97 6.82 12.21
N VAL A 104 0.59 8.09 12.03
CA VAL A 104 -0.64 8.46 11.31
C VAL A 104 -0.53 8.09 9.82
N LEU A 105 0.64 8.30 9.22
CA LEU A 105 0.90 7.91 7.82
C LEU A 105 0.78 6.39 7.64
N ALA A 106 1.39 5.60 8.53
CA ALA A 106 1.28 4.15 8.52
C ALA A 106 -0.19 3.68 8.61
N GLU A 107 -0.97 4.24 9.54
CA GLU A 107 -2.39 3.91 9.68
C GLU A 107 -3.23 4.35 8.46
N THR A 108 -2.88 5.48 7.85
CA THR A 108 -3.51 5.96 6.61
C THR A 108 -3.28 4.97 5.47
N ILE A 109 -2.05 4.48 5.31
CA ILE A 109 -1.69 3.48 4.30
C ILE A 109 -2.43 2.16 4.54
N ASN A 110 -2.53 1.70 5.79
CA ASN A 110 -3.32 0.51 6.14
C ASN A 110 -4.80 0.68 5.80
N THR A 111 -5.36 1.86 6.10
CA THR A 111 -6.75 2.19 5.82
C THR A 111 -7.02 2.19 4.31
N ILE A 112 -6.14 2.79 3.51
CA ILE A 112 -6.22 2.73 2.04
C ILE A 112 -6.13 1.27 1.57
N GLY A 113 -5.22 0.48 2.13
CA GLY A 113 -5.13 -0.96 1.86
C GLY A 113 -6.48 -1.67 2.03
N ASP A 114 -7.14 -1.50 3.18
CA ASP A 114 -8.46 -2.10 3.45
C ASP A 114 -9.55 -1.62 2.46
N ILE A 115 -9.51 -0.34 2.06
CA ILE A 115 -10.49 0.24 1.12
C ILE A 115 -10.32 -0.32 -0.30
N ILE A 116 -9.09 -0.53 -0.76
CA ILE A 116 -8.83 -1.00 -2.12
C ILE A 116 -8.88 -2.52 -2.24
N ARG A 117 -8.65 -3.27 -1.16
CA ARG A 117 -8.47 -4.72 -1.20
C ARG A 117 -9.61 -5.45 -1.93
N GLY A 118 -9.30 -6.02 -3.10
CA GLY A 118 -10.23 -6.83 -3.89
C GLY A 118 -11.36 -6.04 -4.57
N ASN A 119 -11.27 -4.71 -4.58
CA ASN A 119 -12.20 -3.84 -5.27
C ASN A 119 -11.50 -3.21 -6.48
N THR A 120 -11.85 -3.70 -7.68
CA THR A 120 -11.17 -3.35 -8.93
C THR A 120 -11.18 -1.86 -9.22
N ASP A 121 -12.32 -1.18 -9.03
CA ASP A 121 -12.44 0.27 -9.27
C ASP A 121 -11.53 1.07 -8.34
N ASN A 122 -11.51 0.70 -7.06
CA ASN A 122 -10.67 1.36 -6.05
C ASN A 122 -9.18 1.09 -6.29
N GLN A 123 -8.80 -0.13 -6.68
CA GLN A 123 -7.43 -0.48 -7.04
C GLN A 123 -6.98 0.30 -8.28
N GLN A 124 -7.82 0.38 -9.31
CA GLN A 124 -7.53 1.15 -10.52
C GLN A 124 -7.37 2.64 -10.20
N PHE A 125 -8.28 3.22 -9.40
CA PHE A 125 -8.15 4.60 -8.94
C PHE A 125 -6.82 4.80 -8.21
N PHE A 126 -6.51 3.98 -7.22
CA PHE A 126 -5.28 4.12 -6.44
C PHE A 126 -4.01 4.00 -7.30
N GLY A 127 -4.00 3.07 -8.26
CA GLY A 127 -2.89 2.91 -9.22
C GLY A 127 -2.69 4.10 -10.15
N SER A 128 -3.72 4.93 -10.36
CA SER A 128 -3.66 6.15 -11.18
C SER A 128 -3.19 7.40 -10.41
N VAL A 129 -3.14 7.33 -9.07
CA VAL A 129 -2.74 8.48 -8.26
C VAL A 129 -1.25 8.73 -8.42
N MET A 130 -0.89 9.97 -8.73
CA MET A 130 0.49 10.43 -8.87
C MET A 130 0.94 11.19 -7.63
N ASN A 131 2.18 10.96 -7.22
CA ASN A 131 2.89 11.77 -6.25
C ASN A 131 3.84 12.71 -6.99
N SER A 132 3.81 14.00 -6.63
CA SER A 132 4.61 15.04 -7.26
C SER A 132 5.64 15.56 -6.28
N THR A 133 6.91 15.26 -6.55
CA THR A 133 8.05 15.75 -5.77
C THR A 133 8.92 16.64 -6.65
N GLY A 134 8.72 17.96 -6.54
CA GLY A 134 9.31 18.92 -7.48
C GLY A 134 8.76 18.68 -8.89
N ASP A 135 9.66 18.57 -9.86
CA ASP A 135 9.32 18.33 -11.28
C ASP A 135 9.09 16.84 -11.61
N VAL A 136 9.35 15.93 -10.66
CA VAL A 136 9.18 14.49 -10.87
C VAL A 136 7.79 14.06 -10.45
N GLN A 137 7.03 13.49 -11.38
CA GLN A 137 5.78 12.78 -11.10
C GLN A 137 5.98 11.28 -11.22
N GLN A 138 5.53 10.56 -10.21
CA GLN A 138 5.58 9.09 -10.19
C GLN A 138 4.31 8.51 -9.55
N PRO A 139 3.91 7.29 -9.90
CA PRO A 139 2.77 6.64 -9.25
C PRO A 139 2.98 6.56 -7.74
N ILE A 140 1.93 6.84 -6.96
CA ILE A 140 2.03 6.86 -5.51
C ILE A 140 2.45 5.51 -4.93
N LEU A 141 1.98 4.42 -5.55
CA LEU A 141 2.37 3.05 -5.18
C LEU A 141 3.88 2.83 -5.35
N LEU A 142 4.49 3.44 -6.39
CA LEU A 142 5.92 3.36 -6.63
C LEU A 142 6.70 4.17 -5.58
N SER A 143 6.22 5.37 -5.24
CA SER A 143 6.80 6.16 -4.13
C SER A 143 6.77 5.41 -2.81
N LEU A 144 5.65 4.76 -2.48
CA LEU A 144 5.54 3.94 -1.27
C LEU A 144 6.55 2.79 -1.32
N LEU A 145 6.63 2.05 -2.42
CA LEU A 145 7.58 0.96 -2.58
C LEU A 145 9.04 1.45 -2.43
N TYR A 146 9.37 2.59 -3.02
CA TYR A 146 10.68 3.24 -2.85
C TYR A 146 10.97 3.53 -1.38
N THR A 147 10.02 4.09 -0.63
CA THR A 147 10.15 4.33 0.82
C THR A 147 10.35 3.02 1.60
N MET A 148 9.62 1.97 1.26
CA MET A 148 9.75 0.65 1.91
C MET A 148 11.17 0.10 1.80
N ILE A 149 11.82 0.27 0.64
CA ILE A 149 13.11 -0.34 0.33
C ILE A 149 14.29 0.54 0.75
N THR A 150 14.29 1.81 0.35
CA THR A 150 15.48 2.67 0.44
C THR A 150 15.63 3.36 1.78
N ALA A 151 14.56 3.45 2.55
CA ALA A 151 14.56 4.29 3.73
C ALA A 151 14.84 3.45 4.98
N GLU A 152 16.10 3.02 5.15
CA GLU A 152 16.60 2.24 6.31
C GLU A 152 16.28 2.90 7.66
N LYS A 153 16.10 4.23 7.66
CA LYS A 153 15.76 5.02 8.84
C LYS A 153 14.25 5.10 9.12
N GLN A 154 13.40 4.60 8.23
CA GLN A 154 11.95 4.64 8.44
C GLN A 154 11.54 3.57 9.44
N SER A 155 10.46 3.84 10.17
CA SER A 155 9.96 2.93 11.19
C SER A 155 9.52 1.60 10.58
N PHE A 156 9.79 0.50 11.28
CA PHE A 156 9.32 -0.82 10.88
C PHE A 156 7.80 -0.87 10.61
N PRO A 157 6.92 -0.28 11.45
CA PRO A 157 5.48 -0.24 11.18
C PRO A 157 5.10 0.42 9.85
N LEU A 158 5.82 1.48 9.43
CA LEU A 158 5.54 2.14 8.16
C LEU A 158 5.85 1.21 6.97
N ARG A 159 7.00 0.54 6.99
CA ARG A 159 7.40 -0.42 5.94
C ARG A 159 6.42 -1.58 5.81
N ILE A 160 5.94 -2.13 6.94
CA ILE A 160 4.93 -3.19 6.94
C ILE A 160 3.58 -2.68 6.42
N SER A 161 3.20 -1.45 6.75
CA SER A 161 1.96 -0.86 6.24
C SER A 161 2.00 -0.69 4.72
N ILE A 162 3.16 -0.28 4.18
CA ILE A 162 3.38 -0.19 2.72
C ILE A 162 3.25 -1.56 2.07
N LEU A 163 3.92 -2.59 2.62
CA LEU A 163 3.81 -3.96 2.12
C LEU A 163 2.34 -4.42 2.13
N TYR A 164 1.61 -4.18 3.21
CA TYR A 164 0.19 -4.52 3.31
C TYR A 164 -0.65 -3.82 2.23
N CYS A 165 -0.45 -2.53 2.03
CA CYS A 165 -1.14 -1.78 0.98
C CYS A 165 -0.81 -2.32 -0.42
N PHE A 166 0.45 -2.68 -0.67
CA PHE A 166 0.87 -3.30 -1.92
C PHE A 166 0.18 -4.66 -2.15
N GLN A 167 0.12 -5.52 -1.12
CA GLN A 167 -0.62 -6.78 -1.17
C GLN A 167 -2.11 -6.56 -1.44
N CYS A 168 -2.73 -5.56 -0.82
CA CYS A 168 -4.13 -5.20 -1.04
C CYS A 168 -4.38 -4.70 -2.47
N TYR A 169 -3.44 -3.95 -3.04
CA TYR A 169 -3.48 -3.54 -4.45
C TYR A 169 -3.44 -4.75 -5.40
N LEU A 170 -2.64 -5.77 -5.09
CA LEU A 170 -2.52 -6.98 -5.92
C LEU A 170 -3.65 -8.00 -5.70
N TYR A 171 -4.33 -7.96 -4.58
CA TYR A 171 -5.33 -8.96 -4.22
C TYR A 171 -6.48 -8.99 -5.24
N LYS A 172 -6.62 -10.12 -5.94
CA LYS A 172 -7.59 -10.33 -7.05
C LYS A 172 -7.46 -9.31 -8.20
N ASN A 173 -6.27 -8.74 -8.41
CA ASN A 173 -6.01 -7.72 -9.42
C ASN A 173 -4.94 -8.20 -10.43
N ASP A 174 -5.34 -9.07 -11.35
CA ASP A 174 -4.42 -9.60 -12.36
C ASP A 174 -3.90 -8.50 -13.32
N TYR A 175 -4.71 -7.47 -13.58
CA TYR A 175 -4.26 -6.32 -14.38
C TYR A 175 -3.08 -5.58 -13.71
N GLY A 176 -3.22 -5.23 -12.43
CA GLY A 176 -2.15 -4.59 -11.66
C GLY A 176 -0.91 -5.48 -11.53
N LYS A 177 -1.09 -6.78 -11.29
CA LYS A 177 0.01 -7.76 -11.28
C LYS A 177 0.75 -7.81 -12.62
N SER A 178 0.01 -7.89 -13.73
CA SER A 178 0.58 -7.90 -15.08
C SER A 178 1.42 -6.64 -15.34
N MET A 179 0.94 -5.47 -14.92
CA MET A 179 1.67 -4.23 -15.12
C MET A 179 3.01 -4.20 -14.38
N ILE A 180 3.05 -4.74 -13.16
CA ILE A 180 4.29 -4.83 -12.39
C ILE A 180 5.23 -5.89 -12.97
N ILE A 181 4.73 -7.07 -13.35
CA ILE A 181 5.55 -8.14 -13.93
C ILE A 181 6.23 -7.70 -15.22
N GLN A 182 5.53 -6.96 -16.08
CA GLN A 182 6.13 -6.43 -17.30
C GLN A 182 7.37 -5.59 -17.00
N THR A 183 7.38 -4.83 -15.89
CA THR A 183 8.55 -4.04 -15.49
C THR A 183 9.73 -4.85 -14.97
N LEU A 184 9.56 -6.15 -14.69
CA LEU A 184 10.64 -7.10 -14.33
C LEU A 184 11.26 -7.78 -15.55
N LEU A 185 10.51 -7.87 -16.66
CA LEU A 185 10.97 -8.54 -17.87
C LEU A 185 11.95 -7.64 -18.63
N PRO A 186 12.89 -8.22 -19.40
CA PRO A 186 13.81 -7.44 -20.24
C PRO A 186 13.03 -6.53 -21.18
N GLN A 187 13.19 -5.21 -21.01
CA GLN A 187 12.57 -4.21 -21.88
C GLN A 187 13.55 -3.82 -22.99
N THR A 188 13.07 -3.73 -24.23
CA THR A 188 13.84 -3.16 -25.34
C THR A 188 13.96 -1.65 -25.11
N GLU A 189 15.14 -1.20 -24.70
CA GLU A 189 15.62 0.19 -24.67
C GLU A 189 14.57 1.27 -24.38
N ASN A 190 14.48 1.67 -23.11
CA ASN A 190 14.21 3.05 -22.71
C ASN A 190 14.84 3.25 -21.34
N VAL A 191 16.10 3.71 -21.31
CA VAL A 191 16.76 4.11 -20.06
C VAL A 191 16.16 5.43 -19.62
N THR A 192 14.98 5.38 -19.01
CA THR A 192 14.52 6.45 -18.15
C THR A 192 15.30 6.35 -16.85
N ASN A 193 15.89 7.45 -16.36
CA ASN A 193 16.55 7.55 -15.05
C ASN A 193 15.58 7.34 -13.85
N GLN A 194 14.40 6.79 -14.09
CA GLN A 194 13.36 6.55 -13.10
C GLN A 194 13.30 5.06 -12.78
N TYR A 195 13.24 4.76 -11.48
CA TYR A 195 13.03 3.39 -11.02
C TYR A 195 11.68 2.86 -11.50
N THR A 196 11.63 1.60 -11.94
CA THR A 196 10.36 0.88 -12.16
C THR A 196 10.02 0.03 -10.93
N PHE A 197 8.79 -0.49 -10.86
CA PHE A 197 8.41 -1.42 -9.79
C PHE A 197 9.35 -2.64 -9.74
N GLY A 198 9.66 -3.21 -10.92
CA GLY A 198 10.58 -4.34 -11.04
C GLY A 198 11.97 -4.01 -10.52
N HIS A 199 12.55 -2.88 -10.93
CA HIS A 199 13.86 -2.44 -10.43
C HIS A 199 13.88 -2.33 -8.91
N LEU A 200 12.86 -1.70 -8.30
CA LEU A 200 12.77 -1.57 -6.85
C LEU A 200 12.64 -2.93 -6.15
N LEU A 201 11.75 -3.80 -6.61
CA LEU A 201 11.58 -5.12 -6.01
C LEU A 201 12.87 -5.96 -6.06
N ILE A 202 13.63 -5.88 -7.15
CA ILE A 202 14.93 -6.56 -7.26
C ILE A 202 15.97 -5.93 -6.32
N ILE A 203 16.08 -4.60 -6.28
CA ILE A 203 16.98 -3.89 -5.36
C ILE A 203 16.67 -4.28 -3.91
N GLY A 204 15.39 -4.30 -3.55
CA GLY A 204 14.96 -4.68 -2.21
C GLY A 204 15.25 -6.14 -1.92
N PHE A 205 14.93 -7.06 -2.85
CA PHE A 205 15.18 -8.50 -2.71
C PHE A 205 16.66 -8.82 -2.43
N LEU A 206 17.57 -8.15 -3.15
CA LEU A 206 19.02 -8.30 -3.01
C LEU A 206 19.64 -7.40 -1.93
N SER A 207 18.83 -6.65 -1.18
CA SER A 207 19.32 -5.74 -0.16
C SER A 207 19.93 -6.49 1.02
N LYS A 208 20.95 -5.88 1.64
CA LYS A 208 21.51 -6.33 2.93
C LYS A 208 20.59 -5.99 4.11
N ASP A 209 19.66 -5.04 3.92
CA ASP A 209 18.59 -4.76 4.86
C ASP A 209 17.59 -5.91 4.85
N THR A 210 17.58 -6.70 5.92
CA THR A 210 16.76 -7.89 6.07
C THR A 210 15.26 -7.59 5.96
N VAL A 211 14.82 -6.39 6.41
CA VAL A 211 13.41 -5.99 6.30
C VAL A 211 13.07 -5.67 4.85
N ALA A 212 13.95 -4.96 4.12
CA ALA A 212 13.74 -4.67 2.71
C ALA A 212 13.73 -5.95 1.86
N SER A 213 14.65 -6.88 2.12
CA SER A 213 14.73 -8.18 1.45
C SER A 213 13.50 -9.04 1.73
N TRP A 214 13.08 -9.14 3.00
CA TRP A 214 11.86 -9.88 3.37
C TRP A 214 10.61 -9.27 2.74
N CYS A 215 10.40 -7.95 2.84
CA CYS A 215 9.24 -7.28 2.26
C CYS A 215 9.19 -7.47 0.73
N SER A 216 10.33 -7.36 0.05
CA SER A 216 10.40 -7.52 -1.41
C SER A 216 10.15 -8.96 -1.83
N SER A 217 10.65 -9.94 -1.08
CA SER A 217 10.37 -11.36 -1.28
C SER A 217 8.87 -11.66 -1.15
N ILE A 218 8.21 -11.14 -0.11
CA ILE A 218 6.77 -11.29 0.09
C ILE A 218 5.98 -10.57 -1.01
N ALA A 219 6.39 -9.36 -1.41
CA ALA A 219 5.76 -8.63 -2.51
C ALA A 219 5.84 -9.42 -3.83
N LEU A 220 7.00 -10.00 -4.16
CA LEU A 220 7.19 -10.88 -5.32
C LEU A 220 6.33 -12.16 -5.23
N ALA A 221 6.23 -12.77 -4.04
CA ALA A 221 5.37 -13.93 -3.84
C ALA A 221 3.89 -13.60 -4.10
N HIS A 222 3.39 -12.46 -3.61
CA HIS A 222 2.02 -12.00 -3.87
C HIS A 222 1.78 -11.63 -5.34
N LEU A 223 2.81 -11.19 -6.05
CA LEU A 223 2.74 -10.86 -7.47
C LEU A 223 2.42 -12.09 -8.32
N ILE A 224 3.03 -13.24 -8.00
CA ILE A 224 2.84 -14.50 -8.73
C ILE A 224 1.81 -15.45 -8.10
N ALA A 225 1.28 -15.10 -6.91
CA ALA A 225 0.30 -15.91 -6.21
C ALA A 225 -0.95 -16.14 -7.07
N ASP A 226 -1.44 -17.39 -7.04
CA ASP A 226 -2.66 -17.85 -7.71
C ASP A 226 -2.74 -17.62 -9.23
N ASN A 227 -1.60 -17.38 -9.90
CA ASN A 227 -1.56 -17.16 -11.34
C ASN A 227 -0.37 -17.87 -12.00
N GLN A 228 -0.66 -18.91 -12.78
CA GLN A 228 0.36 -19.73 -13.45
C GLN A 228 1.17 -18.93 -14.47
N HIS A 229 0.52 -18.05 -15.24
CA HIS A 229 1.18 -17.24 -16.25
C HIS A 229 2.23 -16.30 -15.64
N PHE A 230 1.94 -15.74 -14.46
CA PHE A 230 2.86 -14.88 -13.72
C PHE A 230 4.06 -15.64 -13.15
N LYS A 231 3.86 -16.90 -12.71
CA LYS A 231 4.96 -17.79 -12.33
C LYS A 231 5.87 -18.11 -13.52
N GLU A 232 5.31 -18.36 -14.69
CA GLU A 232 6.10 -18.60 -15.90
C GLU A 232 6.83 -17.34 -16.39
N ALA A 233 6.20 -16.17 -16.25
CA ALA A 233 6.80 -14.89 -16.62
C ALA A 233 8.02 -14.57 -15.74
N ILE A 234 7.92 -14.74 -14.41
CA ILE A 234 9.02 -14.38 -13.51
C ILE A 234 10.27 -15.25 -13.71
N LEU A 235 10.12 -16.48 -14.22
CA LEU A 235 11.27 -17.36 -14.56
C LEU A 235 12.13 -16.81 -15.71
N LYS A 236 11.59 -15.88 -16.51
CA LYS A 236 12.32 -15.22 -17.60
C LYS A 236 13.14 -14.02 -17.13
N VAL A 237 13.04 -13.66 -15.85
CA VAL A 237 13.80 -12.53 -15.28
C VAL A 237 15.24 -12.98 -15.05
N VAL A 238 16.16 -12.27 -15.70
CA VAL A 238 17.59 -12.56 -15.68
C VAL A 238 18.34 -11.29 -15.26
N LEU A 239 19.27 -11.43 -14.32
CA LEU A 239 20.06 -10.35 -13.76
C LEU A 239 21.54 -10.54 -14.13
N ALA A 240 22.24 -9.44 -14.36
CA ALA A 240 23.69 -9.44 -14.57
C ALA A 240 24.41 -9.65 -13.23
N VAL A 241 25.38 -10.56 -13.19
CA VAL A 241 26.19 -10.88 -12.01
C VAL A 241 27.62 -10.44 -12.29
N ASP A 242 28.01 -9.30 -11.71
CA ASP A 242 29.30 -8.61 -11.86
C ASP A 242 29.63 -7.98 -13.23
N GLN A 243 30.33 -6.85 -13.20
CA GLN A 243 30.79 -6.12 -14.40
C GLN A 243 31.98 -6.78 -15.10
N SER A 244 32.56 -7.84 -14.51
CA SER A 244 33.84 -8.43 -14.94
C SER A 244 33.70 -9.84 -15.53
N GLN A 245 32.55 -10.50 -15.44
CA GLN A 245 32.26 -11.77 -16.10
C GLN A 245 30.91 -11.73 -16.81
N SER A 246 30.82 -12.34 -18.00
CA SER A 246 29.59 -12.45 -18.80
C SER A 246 28.57 -13.43 -18.20
N GLY A 247 28.42 -13.44 -16.88
CA GLY A 247 27.52 -14.30 -16.13
C GLY A 247 26.18 -13.60 -15.92
N THR A 248 25.13 -14.12 -16.52
CA THR A 248 23.78 -13.75 -16.14
C THR A 248 23.16 -14.88 -15.33
N LYS A 249 22.43 -14.56 -14.26
CA LYS A 249 21.68 -15.53 -13.47
C LYS A 249 20.20 -15.20 -13.49
N SER A 250 19.36 -16.22 -13.58
CA SER A 250 17.92 -16.07 -13.39
C SER A 250 17.61 -15.67 -11.95
N LEU A 251 16.48 -14.98 -11.75
CA LEU A 251 16.01 -14.65 -10.40
C LEU A 251 15.80 -15.91 -9.53
N MET A 252 15.46 -17.04 -10.17
CA MET A 252 15.29 -18.33 -9.48
C MET A 252 16.62 -18.88 -8.97
N GLU A 253 17.67 -18.89 -9.79
CA GLU A 253 19.02 -19.31 -9.36
C GLU A 253 19.52 -18.45 -8.20
N ILE A 254 19.34 -17.13 -8.29
CA ILE A 254 19.71 -16.19 -7.22
C ILE A 254 18.93 -16.47 -5.93
N SER A 255 17.64 -16.82 -6.05
CA SER A 255 16.82 -17.19 -4.88
C SER A 255 17.32 -18.46 -4.21
N ILE A 256 17.79 -19.45 -4.99
CA ILE A 256 18.38 -20.70 -4.48
C ILE A 256 19.71 -20.40 -3.79
N ASP A 257 20.59 -19.63 -4.44
CA ASP A 257 21.89 -19.23 -3.86
C ASP A 257 21.71 -18.52 -2.50
N LEU A 258 20.72 -17.62 -2.40
CA LEU A 258 20.42 -16.93 -1.14
C LEU A 258 19.95 -17.89 -0.05
N LEU A 259 19.15 -18.91 -0.39
CA LEU A 259 18.71 -19.92 0.57
C LEU A 259 19.87 -20.80 1.05
N GLU A 260 20.77 -21.20 0.17
CA GLU A 260 21.93 -22.03 0.52
C GLU A 260 22.90 -21.28 1.46
N ASN A 261 23.10 -19.99 1.24
CA ASN A 261 23.97 -19.15 2.08
C ASN A 261 23.39 -18.82 3.46
N VAL A 262 22.10 -19.06 3.73
CA VAL A 262 21.49 -18.87 5.07
C VAL A 262 21.81 -20.03 6.02
N TYR A 263 22.20 -21.20 5.49
CA TYR A 263 22.52 -22.40 6.27
C TYR A 263 24.01 -22.59 6.58
N LEU A 264 24.85 -21.59 6.25
CA LEU A 264 26.29 -21.54 6.53
C LEU A 264 26.62 -20.38 7.46
#